data_AF-A0A7Y6I2A9-F1
#
_entry.id   AF-A0A7Y6I2A9-F1
#
_cell.length_a   1.000
_cell.length_b   1.000
_cell.length_c   1.000
_cell.angle_alpha   90.00
_cell.angle_beta   90.00
_cell.angle_gamma   90.00
#
_symmetry.space_group_name_H-M   'P 1'
#
loop_
_entity.id
_entity.type
_entity.pdbx_description
1 polymer ?
#
loop_
_entity_poly.entity_id
_entity_poly.type
_entity_poly.pdbx_seq_one_letter_code
_entity_poly.pdbx_strand_id
1 'polypeptide(L)'
;MRTVRKIAIAASMAVGAAVPVAVMAAPAANAQGTAFMAYHGVSAAEQKVRFERLRSQGYRPVAVDVSGGGRYAAVWIKDGVQPWALYQGMSAKGYQQRFDQALKGGMQPVSVAATGAGDGARFVAAFAKTGAKFFAKHGLSGSQLAAANSSAKSRGYALTSVDAYGTAGDTRYVAVWTQGTRGDWDCTVGKTLSQHEAEFKSRTKRGYRPTEIAVAPDGTYTAVWRKDGLKSWAHYVEMSGSGYQKRFDQLKAKGLRPVQVDGEGGHYAAIFAADR
;
A
#
# COMPACT_ATOMS: atom_id res chain seq x y z
N MET A 1 34.92 31.20 24.81
CA MET A 1 34.42 30.56 23.57
C MET A 1 33.46 29.43 23.96
N ARG A 2 32.22 29.58 23.47
CA ARG A 2 31.12 28.60 23.28
C ARG A 2 31.61 27.24 22.71
N THR A 3 31.04 26.05 22.90
CA THR A 3 29.89 25.47 23.62
C THR A 3 30.07 23.94 23.51
N VAL A 4 29.72 23.14 24.53
CA VAL A 4 29.31 21.74 24.30
C VAL A 4 28.17 21.38 25.26
N ARG A 5 26.99 21.06 24.70
CA ARG A 5 26.30 19.77 24.89
C ARG A 5 25.02 19.75 24.06
N LYS A 6 24.89 18.68 23.28
CA LYS A 6 23.70 18.35 22.48
C LYS A 6 22.57 18.00 23.44
N ILE A 7 21.48 18.77 23.39
CA ILE A 7 20.25 18.44 24.10
C ILE A 7 19.52 17.39 23.25
N ALA A 8 19.45 16.16 23.74
CA ALA A 8 18.50 15.18 23.26
C ALA A 8 17.15 15.49 23.94
N ILE A 9 16.16 15.94 23.15
CA ILE A 9 14.79 16.11 23.63
C ILE A 9 14.09 14.76 23.49
N ALA A 10 13.84 14.13 24.63
CA ALA A 10 13.00 12.95 24.76
C ALA A 10 11.50 13.32 24.75
N ALA A 11 10.70 12.37 24.29
CA ALA A 11 9.30 12.44 23.92
C ALA A 11 8.35 13.01 24.98
N SER A 12 7.39 13.82 24.52
CA SER A 12 6.12 14.05 25.22
C SER A 12 5.04 13.25 24.50
N MET A 13 4.58 12.16 25.11
CA MET A 13 3.41 11.42 24.66
C MET A 13 2.15 12.10 25.20
N ALA A 14 1.27 12.54 24.29
CA ALA A 14 -0.14 12.76 24.58
C ALA A 14 -0.97 12.53 23.30
N VAL A 15 -1.78 11.47 23.36
CA VAL A 15 -2.94 11.10 22.50
C VAL A 15 -2.66 10.79 21.01
N GLY A 16 -2.65 9.49 20.68
CA GLY A 16 -2.87 8.98 19.31
C GLY A 16 -1.68 9.05 18.34
N ALA A 17 -0.44 9.05 18.84
CA ALA A 17 0.75 9.11 18.00
C ALA A 17 1.08 7.73 17.41
N ALA A 18 0.90 7.60 16.10
CA ALA A 18 1.34 6.46 15.30
C ALA A 18 2.77 6.03 15.63
N VAL A 19 3.05 4.72 15.63
CA VAL A 19 4.41 4.22 15.86
C VAL A 19 5.25 4.47 14.60
N PRO A 20 6.22 5.41 14.62
CA PRO A 20 7.13 5.58 13.50
C PRO A 20 8.07 4.37 13.45
N VAL A 21 8.06 3.62 12.35
CA VAL A 21 8.95 2.44 12.26
C VAL A 21 10.30 2.80 11.62
N ALA A 22 10.33 3.70 10.62
CA ALA A 22 11.50 4.55 10.30
C ALA A 22 11.18 5.72 9.36
N VAL A 23 12.08 6.71 9.37
CA VAL A 23 12.27 7.71 8.31
C VAL A 23 13.71 7.60 7.84
N MET A 24 13.93 7.21 6.59
CA MET A 24 15.23 7.36 5.93
C MET A 24 15.05 8.43 4.86
N ALA A 25 15.63 9.61 5.07
CA ALA A 25 15.55 10.71 4.12
C ALA A 25 16.96 11.24 3.86
N ALA A 26 17.48 10.99 2.67
CA ALA A 26 18.61 11.76 2.14
C ALA A 26 18.08 13.12 1.63
N PRO A 27 18.90 14.19 1.57
CA PRO A 27 18.48 15.44 0.95
C PRO A 27 17.98 15.15 -0.47
N ALA A 28 16.75 15.54 -0.76
CA ALA A 28 16.18 15.39 -2.09
C ALA A 28 17.00 16.27 -3.06
N ALA A 29 17.59 15.67 -4.08
CA ALA A 29 18.04 16.42 -5.24
C ALA A 29 16.80 17.04 -5.90
N ASN A 30 16.90 18.28 -6.38
CA ASN A 30 15.86 18.98 -7.13
C ASN A 30 15.52 18.22 -8.43
N ALA A 31 14.72 17.16 -8.33
CA ALA A 31 13.98 16.59 -9.43
C ALA A 31 12.53 17.04 -9.29
N GLN A 32 11.92 17.53 -10.38
CA GLN A 32 10.48 17.70 -10.44
C GLN A 32 9.85 16.31 -10.27
N GLY A 33 9.49 15.96 -9.04
CA GLY A 33 8.90 14.66 -8.71
C GLY A 33 7.61 14.42 -9.49
N THR A 34 7.25 13.14 -9.64
CA THR A 34 6.02 12.68 -10.25
C THR A 34 4.84 13.39 -9.59
N ALA A 35 4.09 14.18 -10.36
CA ALA A 35 2.92 14.87 -9.86
C ALA A 35 1.92 13.85 -9.31
N PHE A 36 1.47 14.04 -8.06
CA PHE A 36 0.61 13.09 -7.36
C PHE A 36 -0.55 13.76 -6.63
N MET A 37 -1.61 12.98 -6.41
CA MET A 37 -2.76 13.33 -5.58
C MET A 37 -3.07 12.13 -4.69
N ALA A 38 -3.42 12.37 -3.42
CA ALA A 38 -3.81 11.30 -2.50
C ALA A 38 -4.94 11.77 -1.59
N TYR A 39 -5.74 10.82 -1.12
CA TYR A 39 -6.82 11.05 -0.17
C TYR A 39 -7.11 9.77 0.62
N HIS A 40 -7.79 9.92 1.75
CA HIS A 40 -8.18 8.81 2.62
C HIS A 40 -9.50 9.11 3.35
N GLY A 41 -10.15 8.07 3.87
CA GLY A 41 -11.37 8.19 4.68
C GLY A 41 -12.62 8.63 3.91
N VAL A 42 -12.61 8.58 2.58
CA VAL A 42 -13.68 9.16 1.75
C VAL A 42 -14.80 8.14 1.53
N SER A 43 -16.04 8.61 1.39
CA SER A 43 -17.17 7.74 1.03
C SER A 43 -17.09 7.26 -0.42
N ALA A 44 -17.85 6.21 -0.76
CA ALA A 44 -17.97 5.71 -2.12
C ALA A 44 -18.41 6.79 -3.13
N ALA A 45 -19.32 7.68 -2.72
CA ALA A 45 -19.81 8.77 -3.57
C ALA A 45 -18.71 9.81 -3.83
N GLU A 46 -18.00 10.23 -2.80
CA GLU A 46 -16.89 11.17 -2.98
C GLU A 46 -15.72 10.56 -3.75
N GLN A 47 -15.47 9.24 -3.65
CA GLN A 47 -14.49 8.57 -4.50
C GLN A 47 -14.88 8.65 -5.98
N LYS A 48 -16.16 8.49 -6.35
CA LYS A 48 -16.61 8.68 -7.74
C LYS A 48 -16.31 10.10 -8.23
N VAL A 49 -16.62 11.12 -7.41
CA VAL A 49 -16.32 12.52 -7.75
C VAL A 49 -14.81 12.73 -7.95
N ARG A 50 -13.98 12.19 -7.06
CA ARG A 50 -12.51 12.28 -7.17
C ARG A 50 -11.98 11.53 -8.40
N PHE A 51 -12.53 10.36 -8.73
CA PHE A 51 -12.17 9.60 -9.93
C PHE A 51 -12.36 10.43 -11.20
N GLU A 52 -13.56 11.00 -11.41
CA GLU A 52 -13.85 11.78 -12.62
C GLU A 52 -12.94 13.00 -12.74
N ARG A 53 -12.78 13.73 -11.63
CA ARG A 53 -11.90 14.90 -11.58
C ARG A 53 -10.45 14.54 -11.90
N LEU A 54 -9.88 13.55 -11.22
CA LEU A 54 -8.47 13.18 -11.38
C LEU A 54 -8.20 12.58 -12.77
N ARG A 55 -9.14 11.79 -13.29
CA ARG A 55 -9.09 11.27 -14.66
C ARG A 55 -9.02 12.40 -15.70
N SER A 56 -9.89 13.40 -15.59
CA SER A 56 -9.92 14.54 -16.51
C SER A 56 -8.60 15.36 -16.49
N GLN A 57 -7.89 15.33 -15.36
CA GLN A 57 -6.62 16.02 -15.16
C GLN A 57 -5.40 15.19 -15.62
N GLY A 58 -5.63 13.96 -16.11
CA GLY A 58 -4.60 13.04 -16.61
C GLY A 58 -3.91 12.21 -15.53
N TYR A 59 -4.48 12.13 -14.32
CA TYR A 59 -3.97 11.24 -13.27
C TYR A 59 -4.55 9.84 -13.42
N ARG A 60 -3.81 8.84 -12.95
CA ARG A 60 -4.26 7.46 -12.80
C ARG A 60 -3.99 6.94 -11.38
N PRO A 61 -4.79 5.99 -10.87
CA PRO A 61 -4.53 5.39 -9.57
C PRO A 61 -3.32 4.44 -9.64
N VAL A 62 -2.54 4.41 -8.57
CA VAL A 62 -1.42 3.47 -8.36
C VAL A 62 -1.52 2.68 -7.07
N ALA A 63 -2.21 3.20 -6.07
CA ALA A 63 -2.58 2.48 -4.87
C ALA A 63 -4.04 2.79 -4.54
N VAL A 64 -4.80 1.78 -4.15
CA VAL A 64 -6.20 1.89 -3.74
C VAL A 64 -6.44 1.03 -2.51
N ASP A 65 -7.33 1.50 -1.65
CA ASP A 65 -7.72 0.86 -0.40
C ASP A 65 -9.24 1.01 -0.22
N VAL A 66 -9.85 0.00 0.40
CA VAL A 66 -11.22 0.07 0.89
C VAL A 66 -11.28 -0.60 2.25
N SER A 67 -11.74 0.13 3.25
CA SER A 67 -11.78 -0.30 4.65
C SER A 67 -13.20 -0.36 5.19
N GLY A 68 -13.34 -0.88 6.41
CA GLY A 68 -14.61 -1.02 7.13
C GLY A 68 -15.49 0.25 7.05
N GLY A 69 -16.80 0.04 6.87
CA GLY A 69 -17.75 1.14 6.64
C GLY A 69 -17.69 1.75 5.23
N GLY A 70 -16.99 1.11 4.28
CA GLY A 70 -16.93 1.54 2.89
C GLY A 70 -16.17 2.84 2.70
N ARG A 71 -15.09 3.01 3.47
CA ARG A 71 -14.18 4.16 3.40
C ARG A 71 -13.04 3.84 2.46
N TYR A 72 -12.70 4.78 1.59
CA TYR A 72 -11.67 4.57 0.60
C TYR A 72 -10.48 5.49 0.81
N ALA A 73 -9.31 4.98 0.43
CA ALA A 73 -8.11 5.76 0.24
C ALA A 73 -7.49 5.44 -1.13
N ALA A 74 -6.76 6.39 -1.70
CA ALA A 74 -6.08 6.17 -2.96
C ALA A 74 -4.90 7.11 -3.13
N VAL A 75 -3.90 6.64 -3.88
CA VAL A 75 -2.78 7.41 -4.40
C VAL A 75 -2.86 7.42 -5.93
N TRP A 76 -2.72 8.61 -6.50
CA TRP A 76 -2.81 8.89 -7.92
C TRP A 76 -1.56 9.58 -8.39
N ILE A 77 -1.10 9.25 -9.60
CA ILE A 77 0.04 9.91 -10.24
C ILE A 77 -0.29 10.33 -11.66
N LYS A 78 0.46 11.29 -12.19
CA LYS A 78 0.40 11.74 -13.58
C LYS A 78 1.69 11.35 -14.30
N ASP A 79 1.61 10.28 -15.10
CA ASP A 79 2.77 9.68 -15.79
C ASP A 79 2.49 9.28 -17.25
N GLY A 80 1.30 9.61 -17.78
CA GLY A 80 0.93 9.35 -19.17
C GLY A 80 0.56 7.90 -19.51
N VAL A 81 0.62 6.96 -18.56
CA VAL A 81 0.26 5.56 -18.84
C VAL A 81 -1.23 5.41 -19.11
N GLN A 82 -1.56 4.83 -20.27
CA GLN A 82 -2.92 4.55 -20.74
C GLN A 82 -2.92 3.23 -21.57
N PRO A 83 -4.05 2.51 -21.69
CA PRO A 83 -5.29 2.71 -20.94
C PRO A 83 -5.17 2.23 -19.48
N TRP A 84 -6.04 2.77 -18.62
CA TRP A 84 -6.24 2.33 -17.25
C TRP A 84 -7.73 2.33 -16.86
N ALA A 85 -8.07 1.59 -15.82
CA ALA A 85 -9.43 1.53 -15.25
C ALA A 85 -9.40 1.47 -13.72
N LEU A 86 -10.45 1.99 -13.07
CA LEU A 86 -10.69 1.84 -11.64
C LEU A 86 -12.10 1.32 -11.44
N TYR A 87 -12.25 0.26 -10.65
CA TYR A 87 -13.53 -0.28 -10.26
C TYR A 87 -13.61 -0.36 -8.74
N GLN A 88 -14.76 0.00 -8.16
CA GLN A 88 -14.97 0.03 -6.71
C GLN A 88 -16.31 -0.60 -6.31
N GLY A 89 -16.41 -1.00 -5.04
CA GLY A 89 -17.65 -1.53 -4.45
C GLY A 89 -18.09 -2.87 -5.05
N MET A 90 -17.16 -3.64 -5.61
CA MET A 90 -17.48 -4.89 -6.29
C MET A 90 -17.64 -6.03 -5.27
N SER A 91 -18.58 -6.94 -5.48
CA SER A 91 -18.53 -8.26 -4.81
C SER A 91 -17.35 -9.08 -5.31
N ALA A 92 -17.02 -10.19 -4.65
CA ALA A 92 -15.95 -11.10 -5.14
C ALA A 92 -16.22 -11.58 -6.58
N LYS A 93 -17.47 -11.96 -6.90
CA LYS A 93 -17.89 -12.32 -8.26
C LYS A 93 -17.77 -11.13 -9.23
N GLY A 94 -18.19 -9.94 -8.80
CA GLY A 94 -18.08 -8.72 -9.60
C GLY A 94 -16.62 -8.35 -9.90
N TYR A 95 -15.74 -8.51 -8.92
CA TYR A 95 -14.30 -8.33 -9.09
C TYR A 95 -13.76 -9.31 -10.13
N GLN A 96 -14.11 -10.60 -10.04
CA GLN A 96 -13.67 -11.59 -11.03
C GLN A 96 -14.13 -11.21 -12.45
N GLN A 97 -15.38 -10.80 -12.63
CA GLN A 97 -15.90 -10.36 -13.93
C GLN A 97 -15.15 -9.15 -14.48
N ARG A 98 -14.85 -8.15 -13.64
CA ARG A 98 -14.08 -6.96 -14.05
C ARG A 98 -12.63 -7.28 -14.34
N PHE A 99 -12.02 -8.19 -13.58
CA PHE A 99 -10.69 -8.70 -13.84
C PHE A 99 -10.64 -9.35 -15.23
N ASP A 100 -11.53 -10.30 -15.52
CA ASP A 100 -11.60 -10.98 -16.81
C ASP A 100 -11.85 -10.01 -17.97
N GLN A 101 -12.69 -8.98 -17.75
CA GLN A 101 -12.93 -7.92 -18.72
C GLN A 101 -11.68 -7.08 -18.97
N ALA A 102 -10.96 -6.68 -17.92
CA ALA A 102 -9.73 -5.90 -18.03
C ALA A 102 -8.62 -6.69 -18.77
N LEU A 103 -8.54 -8.00 -18.53
CA LEU A 103 -7.61 -8.90 -19.25
C LEU A 103 -7.86 -8.89 -20.76
N LYS A 104 -9.13 -8.99 -21.18
CA LYS A 104 -9.50 -8.90 -22.61
C LYS A 104 -9.10 -7.57 -23.24
N GLY A 105 -9.09 -6.50 -22.44
CA GLY A 105 -8.58 -5.18 -22.85
C GLY A 105 -7.04 -5.03 -22.78
N GLY A 106 -6.30 -6.09 -22.44
CA GLY A 106 -4.85 -6.06 -22.29
C GLY A 106 -4.35 -5.28 -21.07
N MET A 107 -5.23 -5.02 -20.08
CA MET A 107 -4.87 -4.41 -18.81
C MET A 107 -4.63 -5.49 -17.74
N GLN A 108 -3.90 -5.12 -16.70
CA GLN A 108 -3.64 -5.95 -15.53
C GLN A 108 -3.91 -5.17 -14.25
N PRO A 109 -4.27 -5.82 -13.13
CA PRO A 109 -4.37 -5.11 -11.87
C PRO A 109 -2.99 -4.59 -11.45
N VAL A 110 -2.94 -3.34 -11.02
CA VAL A 110 -1.74 -2.71 -10.46
C VAL A 110 -1.89 -2.47 -8.95
N SER A 111 -3.11 -2.38 -8.45
CA SER A 111 -3.44 -2.35 -7.03
C SER A 111 -4.83 -2.93 -6.82
N VAL A 112 -5.00 -3.70 -5.76
CA VAL A 112 -6.29 -4.28 -5.37
C VAL A 112 -6.38 -4.30 -3.84
N ALA A 113 -7.57 -3.99 -3.34
CA ALA A 113 -7.92 -4.02 -1.93
C ALA A 113 -9.34 -4.54 -1.73
N ALA A 114 -9.62 -5.06 -0.54
CA ALA A 114 -10.91 -5.61 -0.16
C ALA A 114 -11.20 -5.43 1.33
N THR A 115 -12.48 -5.35 1.69
CA THR A 115 -12.93 -5.37 3.09
C THR A 115 -14.21 -6.20 3.23
N GLY A 116 -14.61 -6.49 4.47
CA GLY A 116 -15.77 -7.30 4.79
C GLY A 116 -15.54 -8.81 4.59
N ALA A 117 -16.57 -9.61 4.90
CA ALA A 117 -16.47 -11.07 4.92
C ALA A 117 -17.51 -11.74 4.02
N GLY A 118 -17.19 -12.95 3.53
CA GLY A 118 -18.08 -13.77 2.71
C GLY A 118 -18.70 -12.99 1.54
N ASP A 119 -20.01 -13.11 1.36
CA ASP A 119 -20.77 -12.39 0.33
C ASP A 119 -20.85 -10.87 0.57
N GLY A 120 -20.57 -10.44 1.80
CA GLY A 120 -20.42 -9.04 2.19
C GLY A 120 -19.11 -8.41 1.74
N ALA A 121 -18.14 -9.19 1.24
CA ALA A 121 -16.85 -8.66 0.81
C ALA A 121 -16.99 -7.62 -0.32
N ARG A 122 -16.24 -6.52 -0.21
CA ARG A 122 -16.24 -5.40 -1.18
C ARG A 122 -14.82 -5.13 -1.64
N PHE A 123 -14.64 -5.11 -2.96
CA PHE A 123 -13.35 -4.94 -3.62
C PHE A 123 -13.25 -3.58 -4.32
N VAL A 124 -12.04 -3.02 -4.32
CA VAL A 124 -11.60 -1.94 -5.19
C VAL A 124 -10.34 -2.38 -5.92
N ALA A 125 -10.25 -2.08 -7.22
CA ALA A 125 -9.10 -2.47 -8.02
C ALA A 125 -8.79 -1.43 -9.12
N ALA A 126 -7.52 -1.07 -9.18
CA ALA A 126 -6.93 -0.27 -10.25
C ALA A 126 -6.24 -1.19 -11.25
N PHE A 127 -6.52 -0.98 -12.54
CA PHE A 127 -5.94 -1.70 -13.67
C PHE A 127 -5.21 -0.75 -14.60
N ALA A 128 -4.10 -1.20 -15.18
CA ALA A 128 -3.37 -0.45 -16.20
C ALA A 128 -2.73 -1.40 -17.22
N LYS A 129 -2.45 -0.91 -18.42
CA LYS A 129 -1.62 -1.62 -19.40
C LYS A 129 -0.15 -1.36 -19.13
N THR A 130 0.60 -2.37 -18.68
CA THR A 130 2.03 -2.23 -18.32
C THR A 130 2.96 -3.11 -19.17
N GLY A 131 2.41 -4.14 -19.84
CA GLY A 131 3.17 -5.13 -20.61
C GLY A 131 3.90 -6.18 -19.78
N ALA A 132 3.81 -6.13 -18.44
CA ALA A 132 4.45 -7.12 -17.58
C ALA A 132 3.67 -8.45 -17.56
N LYS A 133 4.36 -9.57 -17.37
CA LYS A 133 3.68 -10.84 -17.04
C LYS A 133 3.24 -10.80 -15.59
N PHE A 134 2.04 -11.31 -15.30
CA PHE A 134 1.51 -11.32 -13.94
C PHE A 134 0.56 -12.50 -13.72
N PHE A 135 0.24 -12.75 -12.45
CA PHE A 135 -0.95 -13.49 -12.05
C PHE A 135 -1.54 -12.88 -10.77
N ALA A 136 -2.83 -13.08 -10.54
CA ALA A 136 -3.52 -12.57 -9.36
C ALA A 136 -4.42 -13.65 -8.76
N LYS A 137 -4.65 -13.58 -7.45
CA LYS A 137 -5.55 -14.47 -6.72
C LYS A 137 -6.27 -13.69 -5.62
N HIS A 138 -7.49 -14.09 -5.29
CA HIS A 138 -8.26 -13.60 -4.13
C HIS A 138 -8.82 -14.79 -3.33
N GLY A 139 -9.26 -14.54 -2.11
CA GLY A 139 -9.80 -15.57 -1.21
C GLY A 139 -8.74 -16.48 -0.58
N LEU A 140 -7.45 -16.10 -0.63
CA LEU A 140 -6.38 -16.94 -0.11
C LEU A 140 -6.38 -16.94 1.42
N SER A 141 -6.21 -18.09 2.06
CA SER A 141 -5.74 -18.13 3.45
C SER A 141 -4.29 -17.64 3.55
N GLY A 142 -3.81 -17.35 4.77
CA GLY A 142 -2.41 -17.00 5.00
C GLY A 142 -1.42 -18.08 4.52
N SER A 143 -1.75 -19.37 4.69
CA SER A 143 -0.92 -20.47 4.19
C SER A 143 -0.92 -20.58 2.66
N GLN A 144 -2.07 -20.32 2.02
CA GLN A 144 -2.15 -20.28 0.55
C GLN A 144 -1.40 -19.08 -0.04
N LEU A 145 -1.44 -17.92 0.64
CA LEU A 145 -0.63 -16.75 0.28
C LEU A 145 0.87 -17.08 0.37
N ALA A 146 1.30 -17.71 1.47
CA ALA A 146 2.69 -18.12 1.63
C ALA A 146 3.14 -19.11 0.54
N ALA A 147 2.32 -20.11 0.21
CA ALA A 147 2.61 -21.07 -0.86
C ALA A 147 2.67 -20.38 -2.24
N ALA A 148 1.74 -19.46 -2.52
CA ALA A 148 1.75 -18.68 -3.76
C ALA A 148 3.00 -17.80 -3.87
N ASN A 149 3.45 -17.20 -2.76
CA ASN A 149 4.69 -16.42 -2.71
C ASN A 149 5.92 -17.29 -3.02
N SER A 150 6.03 -18.49 -2.45
CA SER A 150 7.13 -19.41 -2.75
C SER A 150 7.16 -19.81 -4.23
N SER A 151 5.99 -20.12 -4.81
CA SER A 151 5.88 -20.41 -6.25
C SER A 151 6.17 -19.20 -7.14
N ALA A 152 5.78 -18.00 -6.72
CA ALA A 152 6.07 -16.76 -7.43
C ALA A 152 7.59 -16.53 -7.53
N LYS A 153 8.30 -16.68 -6.40
CA LYS A 153 9.76 -16.51 -6.34
C LYS A 153 10.48 -17.48 -7.29
N SER A 154 10.13 -18.77 -7.28
CA SER A 154 10.77 -19.75 -8.16
C SER A 154 10.52 -19.49 -9.65
N ARG A 155 9.48 -18.73 -9.98
CA ARG A 155 9.11 -18.36 -11.36
C ARG A 155 9.54 -16.94 -11.74
N GLY A 156 10.27 -16.23 -10.88
CA GLY A 156 10.75 -14.87 -11.14
C GLY A 156 9.69 -13.76 -11.01
N TYR A 157 8.58 -14.02 -10.32
CA TYR A 157 7.56 -13.03 -10.00
C TYR A 157 7.78 -12.46 -8.60
N ALA A 158 7.35 -11.21 -8.38
CA ALA A 158 7.27 -10.59 -7.06
C ALA A 158 5.86 -10.19 -6.68
N LEU A 159 5.51 -10.32 -5.40
CA LEU A 159 4.28 -9.77 -4.86
C LEU A 159 4.33 -8.23 -4.98
N THR A 160 3.37 -7.66 -5.70
CA THR A 160 3.34 -6.24 -6.07
C THR A 160 2.10 -5.50 -5.61
N SER A 161 1.09 -6.22 -5.13
CA SER A 161 -0.07 -5.66 -4.42
C SER A 161 -0.63 -6.79 -3.56
N VAL A 162 -0.94 -6.48 -2.31
CA VAL A 162 -1.57 -7.41 -1.37
C VAL A 162 -2.46 -6.63 -0.43
N ASP A 163 -3.60 -7.22 -0.09
CA ASP A 163 -4.48 -6.72 0.95
C ASP A 163 -5.12 -7.89 1.73
N ALA A 164 -5.56 -7.64 2.96
CA ALA A 164 -6.14 -8.58 3.89
C ALA A 164 -7.59 -8.17 4.24
N TYR A 165 -8.52 -9.12 4.17
CA TYR A 165 -9.95 -8.89 4.40
C TYR A 165 -10.59 -10.09 5.10
N GLY A 166 -11.90 -10.07 5.32
CA GLY A 166 -12.62 -11.16 5.98
C GLY A 166 -13.03 -10.81 7.40
N THR A 167 -12.87 -11.76 8.32
CA THR A 167 -13.08 -11.54 9.76
C THR A 167 -11.79 -11.83 10.52
N ALA A 168 -11.70 -11.40 11.77
CA ALA A 168 -10.54 -11.70 12.62
C ALA A 168 -10.27 -13.21 12.78
N GLY A 169 -11.31 -14.05 12.68
CA GLY A 169 -11.17 -15.52 12.74
C GLY A 169 -10.99 -16.20 11.38
N ASP A 170 -11.17 -15.47 10.28
CA ASP A 170 -11.06 -15.97 8.92
C ASP A 170 -10.49 -14.89 7.98
N THR A 171 -9.22 -14.54 8.21
CA THR A 171 -8.50 -13.58 7.38
C THR A 171 -8.21 -14.19 6.00
N ARG A 172 -8.61 -13.46 4.95
CA ARG A 172 -8.40 -13.78 3.54
C ARG A 172 -7.52 -12.73 2.88
N TYR A 173 -6.85 -13.11 1.80
CA TYR A 173 -5.96 -12.22 1.06
C TYR A 173 -6.34 -12.13 -0.41
N VAL A 174 -6.16 -10.93 -0.96
CA VAL A 174 -6.12 -10.66 -2.39
C VAL A 174 -4.74 -10.16 -2.75
N ALA A 175 -4.19 -10.67 -3.86
CA ALA A 175 -2.79 -10.46 -4.19
C ALA A 175 -2.52 -10.50 -5.70
N VAL A 176 -1.55 -9.70 -6.12
CA VAL A 176 -1.04 -9.63 -7.49
C VAL A 176 0.47 -9.84 -7.49
N TRP A 177 0.93 -10.75 -8.33
CA TRP A 177 2.35 -11.01 -8.55
C TRP A 177 2.74 -10.62 -9.97
N THR A 178 3.79 -9.83 -10.10
CA THR A 178 4.27 -9.30 -11.39
C THR A 178 5.73 -9.68 -11.62
N GLN A 179 6.06 -10.07 -12.85
CA GLN A 179 7.42 -10.37 -13.29
C GLN A 179 8.18 -9.09 -13.68
N GLY A 180 9.51 -9.11 -13.60
CA GLY A 180 10.36 -8.00 -14.04
C GLY A 180 10.50 -6.86 -13.03
N THR A 181 10.12 -7.09 -11.77
CA THR A 181 10.40 -6.17 -10.67
C THR A 181 11.89 -6.20 -10.30
N ARG A 182 12.44 -5.05 -9.90
CA ARG A 182 13.84 -4.96 -9.46
C ARG A 182 14.01 -5.32 -7.98
N GLY A 183 15.13 -5.97 -7.68
CA GLY A 183 15.59 -6.26 -6.32
C GLY A 183 15.01 -7.54 -5.73
N ASP A 184 15.70 -8.09 -4.73
CA ASP A 184 15.20 -9.23 -3.95
C ASP A 184 13.94 -8.82 -3.21
N TRP A 185 13.01 -9.77 -3.05
CA TRP A 185 11.78 -9.53 -2.31
C TRP A 185 11.43 -10.67 -1.37
N ASP A 186 10.69 -10.32 -0.32
CA ASP A 186 10.16 -11.26 0.65
C ASP A 186 8.83 -10.77 1.24
N CYS A 187 8.09 -11.64 1.92
CA CYS A 187 6.81 -11.29 2.53
C CYS A 187 6.68 -11.89 3.93
N THR A 188 6.30 -11.06 4.89
CA THR A 188 5.88 -11.50 6.23
C THR A 188 4.36 -11.49 6.27
N VAL A 189 3.74 -12.57 6.74
CA VAL A 189 2.27 -12.74 6.78
C VAL A 189 1.79 -12.77 8.23
N GLY A 190 0.73 -12.03 8.52
CA GLY A 190 -0.01 -12.10 9.80
C GLY A 190 0.83 -11.82 11.04
N LYS A 191 1.66 -10.79 11.03
CA LYS A 191 2.50 -10.41 12.18
C LYS A 191 1.75 -9.50 13.14
N THR A 192 1.83 -9.76 14.44
CA THR A 192 1.37 -8.76 15.43
C THR A 192 2.18 -7.47 15.29
N LEU A 193 1.70 -6.36 15.87
CA LEU A 193 2.44 -5.09 15.86
C LEU A 193 3.90 -5.25 16.32
N SER A 194 4.13 -5.90 17.47
CA SER A 194 5.47 -6.11 18.03
C SER A 194 6.35 -7.00 17.14
N GLN A 195 5.77 -8.02 16.49
CA GLN A 195 6.49 -8.85 15.53
C GLN A 195 6.82 -8.07 14.25
N HIS A 196 5.90 -7.25 13.75
CA HIS A 196 6.12 -6.39 12.58
C HIS A 196 7.25 -5.38 12.84
N GLU A 197 7.29 -4.76 14.04
CA GLU A 197 8.38 -3.88 14.45
C GLU A 197 9.73 -4.60 14.51
N ALA A 198 9.77 -5.83 15.01
CA ALA A 198 10.97 -6.66 15.04
C ALA A 198 11.46 -7.03 13.63
N GLU A 199 10.55 -7.47 12.76
CA GLU A 199 10.82 -7.76 11.35
C GLU A 199 11.34 -6.52 10.63
N PHE A 200 10.69 -5.37 10.84
CA PHE A 200 11.09 -4.10 10.27
C PHE A 200 12.52 -3.73 10.66
N LYS A 201 12.85 -3.78 11.96
CA LYS A 201 14.20 -3.47 12.47
C LYS A 201 15.25 -4.43 11.90
N SER A 202 14.93 -5.71 11.78
CA SER A 202 15.84 -6.72 11.23
C SER A 202 16.08 -6.51 9.73
N ARG A 203 15.01 -6.28 8.96
CA ARG A 203 15.05 -6.19 7.50
C ARG A 203 15.67 -4.89 7.00
N THR A 204 15.39 -3.77 7.66
CA THR A 204 16.00 -2.47 7.33
C THR A 204 17.51 -2.48 7.49
N LYS A 205 18.04 -3.11 8.56
CA LYS A 205 19.48 -3.34 8.73
C LYS A 205 20.11 -4.15 7.59
N ARG A 206 19.34 -5.06 6.97
CA ARG A 206 19.75 -5.88 5.82
C ARG A 206 19.54 -5.17 4.47
N GLY A 207 19.10 -3.91 4.49
CA GLY A 207 18.90 -3.08 3.30
C GLY A 207 17.53 -3.27 2.62
N TYR A 208 16.59 -3.96 3.26
CA TYR A 208 15.21 -4.05 2.79
C TYR A 208 14.38 -2.86 3.26
N ARG A 209 13.36 -2.51 2.48
CA ARG A 209 12.29 -1.57 2.87
C ARG A 209 10.94 -2.19 2.56
N PRO A 210 9.85 -1.79 3.25
CA PRO A 210 8.52 -2.21 2.86
C PRO A 210 8.12 -1.55 1.53
N THR A 211 7.34 -2.27 0.72
CA THR A 211 6.69 -1.76 -0.51
C THR A 211 5.18 -1.91 -0.48
N GLU A 212 4.68 -2.92 0.23
CA GLU A 212 3.24 -3.11 0.50
C GLU A 212 3.07 -3.40 1.99
N ILE A 213 1.94 -2.99 2.55
CA ILE A 213 1.51 -3.33 3.91
C ILE A 213 -0.01 -3.49 3.90
N ALA A 214 -0.50 -4.60 4.44
CA ALA A 214 -1.91 -4.88 4.62
C ALA A 214 -2.21 -5.06 6.11
N VAL A 215 -3.26 -4.43 6.61
CA VAL A 215 -3.76 -4.53 7.97
C VAL A 215 -4.97 -5.46 7.96
N ALA A 216 -4.83 -6.62 8.56
CA ALA A 216 -5.91 -7.60 8.62
C ALA A 216 -6.97 -7.22 9.67
N PRO A 217 -8.20 -7.76 9.56
CA PRO A 217 -9.27 -7.51 10.54
C PRO A 217 -8.95 -7.93 11.99
N ASP A 218 -7.95 -8.80 12.20
CA ASP A 218 -7.44 -9.19 13.52
C ASP A 218 -6.34 -8.24 14.06
N GLY A 219 -6.03 -7.17 13.33
CA GLY A 219 -4.97 -6.21 13.66
C GLY A 219 -3.56 -6.70 13.34
N THR A 220 -3.41 -7.82 12.62
CA THR A 220 -2.10 -8.29 12.17
C THR A 220 -1.66 -7.67 10.84
N TYR A 221 -0.36 -7.66 10.60
CA TYR A 221 0.30 -6.99 9.49
C TYR A 221 0.89 -7.99 8.52
N THR A 222 0.58 -7.81 7.23
CA THR A 222 1.25 -8.53 6.13
C THR A 222 2.05 -7.53 5.31
N ALA A 223 3.36 -7.70 5.23
CA ALA A 223 4.25 -6.73 4.62
C ALA A 223 5.08 -7.37 3.50
N VAL A 224 5.21 -6.66 2.38
CA VAL A 224 6.14 -7.01 1.30
C VAL A 224 7.39 -6.17 1.46
N TRP A 225 8.54 -6.84 1.50
CA TRP A 225 9.85 -6.24 1.68
C TRP A 225 10.64 -6.34 0.40
N ARG A 226 11.30 -5.24 -0.01
CA ARG A 226 12.21 -5.24 -1.16
C ARG A 226 13.58 -4.69 -0.82
N LYS A 227 14.61 -5.31 -1.38
CA LYS A 227 15.99 -4.83 -1.38
C LYS A 227 16.30 -4.27 -2.76
N ASP A 228 15.92 -3.02 -2.97
CA ASP A 228 15.97 -2.35 -4.28
C ASP A 228 16.84 -1.10 -4.31
N GLY A 229 17.57 -0.84 -3.23
CA GLY A 229 18.54 0.25 -3.13
C GLY A 229 17.96 1.63 -2.84
N LEU A 230 16.63 1.81 -2.81
CA LEU A 230 16.02 3.12 -2.54
C LEU A 230 16.31 3.58 -1.11
N LYS A 231 16.89 4.77 -0.96
CA LYS A 231 17.35 5.31 0.34
C LYS A 231 16.42 6.32 0.98
N SER A 232 15.50 6.89 0.21
CA SER A 232 14.57 7.93 0.69
C SER A 232 13.15 7.39 0.76
N TRP A 233 12.72 6.96 1.95
CA TRP A 233 11.41 6.38 2.22
C TRP A 233 11.04 6.47 3.71
N ALA A 234 9.75 6.35 4.01
CA ALA A 234 9.23 6.26 5.36
C ALA A 234 8.09 5.23 5.47
N HIS A 235 7.93 4.64 6.65
CA HIS A 235 6.91 3.63 6.94
C HIS A 235 6.27 3.90 8.28
N TYR A 236 4.93 3.92 8.31
CA TYR A 236 4.14 4.16 9.50
C TYR A 236 2.97 3.18 9.56
N VAL A 237 2.65 2.73 10.77
CA VAL A 237 1.49 1.90 11.09
C VAL A 237 0.74 2.52 12.27
N GLU A 238 -0.43 1.99 12.61
CA GLU A 238 -1.23 2.45 13.76
C GLU A 238 -1.58 3.95 13.71
N MET A 239 -1.74 4.51 12.51
CA MET A 239 -2.14 5.92 12.36
C MET A 239 -3.66 6.05 12.47
N SER A 240 -4.15 6.95 13.32
CA SER A 240 -5.52 7.48 13.15
C SER A 240 -5.62 8.24 11.81
N GLY A 241 -6.83 8.47 11.30
CA GLY A 241 -7.00 9.26 10.08
C GLY A 241 -6.35 10.65 10.15
N SER A 242 -6.49 11.37 11.27
CA SER A 242 -5.84 12.66 11.47
C SER A 242 -4.32 12.54 11.65
N GLY A 243 -3.85 11.44 12.26
CA GLY A 243 -2.43 11.10 12.35
C GLY A 243 -1.80 10.87 10.98
N TYR A 244 -2.48 10.11 10.11
CA TYR A 244 -2.08 9.90 8.73
C TYR A 244 -1.99 11.22 7.96
N GLN A 245 -3.00 12.09 8.06
CA GLN A 245 -2.98 13.39 7.38
C GLN A 245 -1.80 14.25 7.82
N LYS A 246 -1.52 14.34 9.13
CA LYS A 246 -0.35 15.05 9.65
C LYS A 246 0.97 14.49 9.09
N ARG A 247 1.11 13.16 9.01
CA ARG A 247 2.30 12.51 8.44
C ARG A 247 2.42 12.77 6.95
N PHE A 248 1.32 12.70 6.20
CA PHE A 248 1.28 13.02 4.79
C PHE A 248 1.84 14.42 4.53
N ASP A 249 1.34 15.43 5.23
CA ASP A 249 1.78 16.82 5.05
C ASP A 249 3.28 17.00 5.41
N GLN A 250 3.72 16.38 6.51
CA GLN A 250 5.12 16.40 6.95
C GLN A 250 6.08 15.76 5.94
N LEU A 251 5.71 14.61 5.36
CA LEU A 251 6.57 13.85 4.45
C LEU A 251 6.55 14.46 3.05
N LYS A 252 5.42 15.02 2.62
CA LYS A 252 5.31 15.82 1.40
C LYS A 252 6.24 17.03 1.43
N ALA A 253 6.30 17.74 2.56
CA ALA A 253 7.25 18.85 2.74
C ALA A 253 8.73 18.40 2.69
N LYS A 254 9.02 17.11 2.88
CA LYS A 254 10.35 16.51 2.77
C LYS A 254 10.62 15.86 1.41
N GLY A 255 9.75 16.08 0.42
CA GLY A 255 9.91 15.52 -0.94
C GLY A 255 9.54 14.04 -1.06
N LEU A 256 8.86 13.47 -0.07
CA LEU A 256 8.31 12.12 -0.15
C LEU A 256 6.83 12.18 -0.53
N ARG A 257 6.35 11.21 -1.30
CA ARG A 257 4.92 11.01 -1.57
C ARG A 257 4.46 9.67 -1.02
N PRO A 258 3.18 9.52 -0.65
CA PRO A 258 2.66 8.18 -0.39
C PRO A 258 2.79 7.37 -1.68
N VAL A 259 3.24 6.13 -1.54
CA VAL A 259 3.31 5.16 -2.64
C VAL A 259 2.36 3.99 -2.39
N GLN A 260 2.00 3.76 -1.13
CA GLN A 260 1.02 2.78 -0.71
C GLN A 260 0.34 3.27 0.57
N VAL A 261 -0.95 2.96 0.71
CA VAL A 261 -1.78 3.22 1.89
C VAL A 261 -2.75 2.07 2.05
N ASP A 262 -3.02 1.71 3.28
CA ASP A 262 -3.94 0.64 3.68
C ASP A 262 -4.65 1.05 4.97
N GLY A 263 -5.90 0.63 5.14
CA GLY A 263 -6.66 0.93 6.33
C GLY A 263 -7.58 -0.20 6.78
N GLU A 264 -7.64 -0.43 8.09
CA GLU A 264 -8.59 -1.37 8.69
C GLU A 264 -8.91 -0.92 10.12
N GLY A 265 -10.16 -1.10 10.55
CA GLY A 265 -10.60 -0.73 11.92
C GLY A 265 -10.42 0.76 12.30
N GLY A 266 -10.24 1.66 11.33
CA GLY A 266 -9.95 3.09 11.58
C GLY A 266 -8.46 3.42 11.80
N HIS A 267 -7.59 2.42 11.67
CA HIS A 267 -6.14 2.55 11.69
C HIS A 267 -5.60 2.52 10.25
N TYR A 268 -4.59 3.34 9.97
CA TYR A 268 -3.92 3.42 8.69
C TYR A 268 -2.48 2.93 8.81
N ALA A 269 -2.04 2.20 7.80
CA ALA A 269 -0.65 1.94 7.49
C ALA A 269 -0.29 2.60 6.15
N ALA A 270 0.93 3.12 6.03
CA ALA A 270 1.36 3.74 4.78
C ALA A 270 2.86 3.75 4.59
N ILE A 271 3.24 3.68 3.32
CA ILE A 271 4.61 3.76 2.85
C ILE A 271 4.74 5.02 2.00
N PHE A 272 5.76 5.81 2.31
CA PHE A 272 6.13 7.01 1.57
C PHE A 272 7.51 6.81 0.95
N ALA A 273 7.71 7.34 -0.25
CA ALA A 273 9.00 7.26 -0.92
C ALA A 273 9.26 8.50 -1.78
N ALA A 274 10.53 8.80 -2.00
CA ALA A 274 10.93 9.72 -3.06
C ALA A 274 10.77 9.02 -4.41
N ASP A 275 10.62 9.82 -5.46
CA ASP A 275 10.82 9.27 -6.80
C ASP A 275 12.27 8.82 -6.99
N ARG A 276 12.44 7.87 -7.89
CA ARG A 276 13.76 7.33 -8.24
C ARG A 276 14.45 8.21 -9.26
#